data_AF-A0A0Q7YJW9-F1
#
_entry.id   AF-A0A0Q7YJW9-F1
#
_cell.length_a   1.000
_cell.length_b   1.000
_cell.length_c   1.000
_cell.angle_alpha   90.00
_cell.angle_beta   90.00
_cell.angle_gamma   90.00
#
_symmetry.space_group_name_H-M   'P 1'
#
loop_
_entity.id
_entity.type
_entity.pdbx_description
1 polymer ?
#
loop_
_entity_poly.entity_id
_entity_poly.type
_entity_poly.pdbx_seq_one_letter_code
_entity_poly.pdbx_strand_id
1 'polypeptide(L)'
;MSEMQGFELPIHRALAEPILLGGAPRGLAIVNGTLAAAMGLGLQMWIAGLVLWVLGHSAMVFMARRDPDFGPVLARHLKQKGYYRC
;
A
#
# COMPACT_ATOMS: atom_id res chain seq x y z
N MET A 1 40.77 -1.39 9.69
CA MET A 1 40.01 -0.58 8.71
C MET A 1 39.85 0.79 9.32
N SER A 2 40.48 1.82 8.76
CA SER A 2 40.35 3.21 9.23
C SER A 2 38.90 3.67 9.10
N GLU A 3 38.28 4.07 10.21
CA GLU A 3 37.05 4.85 10.22
C GLU A 3 37.31 6.20 9.55
N MET A 4 36.75 6.44 8.38
CA MET A 4 36.80 7.74 7.71
C MET A 4 35.79 8.68 8.38
N GLN A 5 36.23 9.41 9.39
CA GLN A 5 35.44 10.46 10.06
C GLN A 5 35.04 11.53 9.04
N GLY A 6 33.72 11.72 8.85
CA GLY A 6 33.16 12.79 8.00
C GLY A 6 32.29 12.34 6.83
N PHE A 7 32.09 11.03 6.60
CA PHE A 7 31.23 10.50 5.54
C PHE A 7 29.86 9.96 6.02
N GLU A 8 29.51 10.20 7.29
CA GLU A 8 28.23 9.75 7.86
C GLU A 8 27.20 10.88 7.79
N LEU A 9 26.22 10.76 6.88
CA LEU A 9 25.08 11.67 6.79
C LEU A 9 23.88 11.05 7.51
N PRO A 10 23.20 11.76 8.43
CA PRO A 10 22.00 11.22 9.08
C PRO A 10 20.90 11.01 8.04
N ILE A 11 20.53 9.74 7.79
CA ILE A 11 19.41 9.39 6.91
C ILE A 11 18.13 9.37 7.76
N HIS A 12 17.16 10.20 7.38
CA HIS A 12 15.84 10.16 7.98
C HIS A 12 15.10 8.90 7.55
N ARG A 13 14.47 8.20 8.51
CA ARG A 13 13.67 6.99 8.25
C ARG A 13 12.57 7.20 7.21
N ALA A 14 12.03 8.41 7.11
CA ALA A 14 11.05 8.78 6.09
C ALA A 14 11.51 8.56 4.63
N LEU A 15 12.82 8.48 4.38
CA LEU A 15 13.38 8.18 3.05
C LEU A 15 13.37 6.69 2.71
N ALA A 16 13.41 5.82 3.72
CA ALA A 16 13.57 4.37 3.54
C ALA A 16 12.32 3.57 3.93
N GLU A 17 11.50 4.08 4.85
CA GLU A 17 10.29 3.42 5.31
C GLU A 17 9.12 3.68 4.34
N PRO A 18 8.31 2.65 4.05
CA PRO A 18 7.15 2.80 3.19
C PRO A 18 6.10 3.75 3.79
N ILE A 19 5.52 4.60 2.93
CA ILE A 19 4.49 5.57 3.33
C ILE A 19 3.15 4.84 3.52
N LEU A 20 2.77 4.68 4.77
CA LEU A 20 1.49 4.09 5.17
C LEU A 20 0.44 5.17 5.44
N LEU A 21 -0.80 4.90 5.06
CA LEU A 21 -1.98 5.71 5.34
C LEU A 21 -2.91 4.87 6.24
N GLY A 22 -2.97 5.21 7.54
CA GLY A 22 -3.75 4.44 8.52
C GLY A 22 -3.26 3.00 8.72
N GLY A 23 -2.00 2.70 8.37
CA GLY A 23 -1.44 1.35 8.40
C GLY A 23 -1.57 0.57 7.10
N ALA A 24 -2.19 1.14 6.06
CA ALA A 24 -2.28 0.54 4.71
C ALA A 24 -1.31 1.23 3.73
N PRO A 25 -0.85 0.57 2.65
CA PRO A 25 0.02 1.20 1.65
C PRO A 25 -0.75 2.31 0.92
N ARG A 26 -0.19 3.53 0.88
CA ARG A 26 -0.93 4.73 0.41
C ARG A 26 -1.69 4.52 -0.91
N GLY A 27 -1.06 3.88 -1.90
CA GLY A 27 -1.61 3.74 -3.24
C GLY A 27 -2.84 2.83 -3.25
N LEU A 28 -2.76 1.72 -2.52
CA LEU A 28 -3.88 0.79 -2.39
C LEU A 28 -5.02 1.40 -1.58
N ALA A 29 -4.70 2.11 -0.48
CA ALA A 29 -5.71 2.78 0.34
C ALA A 29 -6.50 3.83 -0.47
N ILE A 30 -5.81 4.61 -1.32
CA ILE A 30 -6.47 5.58 -2.21
C ILE A 30 -7.40 4.86 -3.18
N VAL A 31 -6.92 3.82 -3.88
CA VAL A 31 -7.73 3.06 -4.85
C VAL A 31 -8.98 2.45 -4.19
N ASN A 32 -8.84 1.88 -2.99
CA ASN A 32 -9.98 1.33 -2.25
C ASN A 32 -10.97 2.42 -1.84
N GLY A 33 -10.46 3.56 -1.37
CA GLY A 33 -11.26 4.73 -1.01
C GLY A 33 -12.04 5.29 -2.20
N THR A 34 -11.41 5.42 -3.37
CA THR A 34 -12.11 5.87 -4.59
C THR A 34 -13.14 4.86 -5.06
N LEU A 35 -12.85 3.55 -5.02
CA LEU A 35 -13.81 2.52 -5.41
C LEU A 35 -15.04 2.53 -4.49
N ALA A 36 -14.81 2.64 -3.17
CA ALA A 36 -15.86 2.78 -2.19
C ALA A 36 -16.71 4.04 -2.39
N ALA A 37 -16.07 5.19 -2.64
CA ALA A 37 -16.75 6.45 -2.90
C ALA A 37 -17.56 6.40 -4.21
N ALA A 38 -17.01 5.81 -5.28
CA ALA A 38 -17.70 5.63 -6.54
C ALA A 38 -18.96 4.76 -6.38
N MET A 39 -18.88 3.67 -5.61
CA MET A 39 -20.05 2.82 -5.33
C MET A 39 -21.05 3.50 -4.38
N GLY A 40 -20.57 4.10 -3.30
CA GLY A 40 -21.42 4.64 -2.24
C GLY A 40 -22.12 5.94 -2.64
N LEU A 41 -21.38 6.87 -3.26
CA LEU A 41 -21.91 8.17 -3.69
C LEU A 41 -22.40 8.14 -5.13
N GLY A 42 -21.66 7.50 -6.03
CA GLY A 42 -21.97 7.47 -7.46
C GLY A 42 -23.16 6.57 -7.80
N LEU A 43 -23.17 5.33 -7.30
CA LEU A 43 -24.29 4.38 -7.47
C LEU A 43 -25.36 4.49 -6.37
N GLN A 44 -25.19 5.40 -5.40
CA GLN A 44 -25.99 5.51 -4.16
C GLN A 44 -26.08 4.23 -3.32
N MET A 45 -25.24 3.23 -3.60
CA MET A 45 -25.18 1.97 -2.84
C MET A 45 -24.30 2.17 -1.60
N TRP A 46 -24.69 3.10 -0.72
CA TRP A 46 -23.87 3.53 0.41
C TRP A 46 -23.48 2.37 1.33
N ILE A 47 -24.36 1.38 1.54
CA ILE A 47 -24.03 0.17 2.32
C ILE A 47 -22.93 -0.63 1.64
N ALA A 48 -23.06 -0.90 0.34
CA ALA A 48 -22.05 -1.65 -0.42
C ALA A 48 -20.70 -0.91 -0.44
N GLY A 49 -20.73 0.42 -0.62
CA GLY A 49 -19.54 1.27 -0.56
C GLY A 49 -18.87 1.23 0.82
N LEU A 50 -19.65 1.27 1.91
CA LEU A 50 -19.14 1.22 3.28
C LEU A 50 -18.55 -0.17 3.60
N VAL A 51 -19.24 -1.24 3.21
CA VAL A 51 -18.74 -2.62 3.34
C VAL A 51 -17.43 -2.80 2.57
N LEU A 52 -17.37 -2.34 1.31
CA LEU A 52 -16.16 -2.40 0.51
C LEU A 52 -15.03 -1.59 1.15
N TRP A 53 -15.32 -0.41 1.66
CA TRP A 53 -14.34 0.43 2.33
C TRP A 53 -13.76 -0.26 3.57
N VAL A 54 -14.61 -0.70 4.50
CA VAL A 54 -14.18 -1.32 5.76
C VAL A 54 -13.43 -2.63 5.51
N LEU A 55 -13.97 -3.52 4.69
CA LEU A 55 -13.34 -4.81 4.41
C LEU A 55 -12.02 -4.62 3.65
N GLY A 56 -12.03 -3.80 2.59
CA GLY A 56 -10.83 -3.55 1.79
C GLY A 56 -9.74 -2.86 2.59
N HIS A 57 -10.08 -1.84 3.38
CA HIS A 57 -9.10 -1.13 4.18
C HIS A 57 -8.55 -2.00 5.32
N SER A 58 -9.40 -2.77 6.00
CA SER A 58 -8.96 -3.71 7.04
C SER A 58 -8.01 -4.77 6.48
N ALA A 59 -8.32 -5.32 5.30
CA ALA A 59 -7.45 -6.28 4.61
C ALA A 59 -6.09 -5.67 4.24
N MET A 60 -6.07 -4.42 3.75
CA MET A 60 -4.84 -3.71 3.44
C MET A 60 -3.98 -3.44 4.68
N VAL A 61 -4.59 -3.01 5.79
CA VAL A 61 -3.88 -2.81 7.06
C VAL A 61 -3.30 -4.14 7.57
N PHE A 62 -4.08 -5.21 7.48
CA PHE A 62 -3.63 -6.54 7.89
C PHE A 62 -2.46 -7.07 7.06
N MET A 63 -2.51 -6.88 5.74
CA MET A 63 -1.41 -7.24 4.84
C MET A 63 -0.16 -6.39 5.10
N ALA A 64 -0.30 -5.07 5.23
CA ALA A 64 0.83 -4.18 5.52
C ALA A 64 1.45 -4.43 6.90
N ARG A 65 0.68 -4.89 7.89
CA ARG A 65 1.21 -5.34 9.17
C ARG A 65 2.04 -6.62 9.06
N ARG A 66 1.79 -7.47 8.06
CA ARG A 66 2.57 -8.70 7.81
C ARG A 66 3.77 -8.47 6.90
N ASP A 67 3.59 -7.67 5.87
CA ASP A 67 4.62 -7.32 4.90
C ASP A 67 4.43 -5.85 4.46
N PRO A 68 5.28 -4.92 4.92
CA PRO A 68 5.18 -3.52 4.55
C PRO A 68 5.47 -3.28 3.06
N ASP A 69 6.15 -4.20 2.37
CA ASP A 69 6.49 -4.14 0.94
C ASP A 69 5.49 -4.91 0.06
N PHE A 70 4.35 -5.34 0.62
CA PHE A 70 3.30 -6.02 -0.15
C PHE A 70 2.83 -5.25 -1.39
N GLY A 71 2.70 -3.91 -1.27
CA GLY A 71 2.25 -3.04 -2.36
C GLY A 71 3.11 -3.14 -3.63
N PRO A 72 4.42 -2.84 -3.57
CA PRO A 72 5.31 -2.97 -4.74
C PRO A 72 5.43 -4.41 -5.25
N VAL A 73 5.39 -5.42 -4.37
CA VAL A 73 5.41 -6.85 -4.79
C VAL A 73 4.16 -7.20 -5.59
N LEU A 74 2.97 -6.80 -5.13
CA LEU A 74 1.72 -7.00 -5.84
C LEU A 74 1.73 -6.28 -7.19
N ALA A 75 2.20 -5.03 -7.24
CA ALA A 75 2.31 -4.28 -8.48
C ALA A 75 3.27 -4.96 -9.47
N ARG A 76 4.37 -5.53 -8.99
CA ARG A 76 5.30 -6.31 -9.81
C ARG A 76 4.64 -7.59 -10.32
N HIS A 77 3.91 -8.31 -9.47
CA HIS A 77 3.19 -9.52 -9.85
C HIS A 77 2.16 -9.25 -10.95
N LEU A 78 1.37 -8.18 -10.83
CA LEU A 78 0.39 -7.77 -11.86
C LEU A 78 1.05 -7.37 -13.19
N LYS A 79 2.25 -6.79 -13.15
CA LYS A 79 3.02 -6.41 -14.36
C LYS A 79 3.80 -7.58 -14.96
N GLN A 80 4.03 -8.65 -14.21
CA GLN A 80 4.83 -9.77 -14.66
C GLN A 80 4.06 -10.51 -15.75
N LYS A 81 4.62 -10.52 -16.97
CA LYS A 81 4.00 -11.23 -18.11
C LYS A 81 3.83 -12.71 -17.72
N GLY A 82 2.64 -13.26 -17.98
CA GLY A 82 2.35 -14.69 -17.74
C GLY A 82 3.24 -15.67 -18.51
N TYR A 83 4.08 -15.17 -19.43
CA TYR A 83 5.11 -15.95 -20.11
C TYR A 83 6.23 -16.42 -19.16
N TYR A 84 6.47 -15.74 -18.04
CA TYR A 84 7.42 -16.19 -17.00
C TYR A 84 6.79 -17.20 -16.02
N ARG A 85 5.91 -18.09 -16.49
CA ARG A 85 5.43 -19.23 -15.69
C ARG A 85 6.51 -20.30 -15.67
N CYS A 86 6.99 -20.63 -14.47
CA CYS A 86 7.61 -21.93 -14.22
C CYS A 86 6.52 -22.99 -14.07
#